data_AF-A0A3D5DSS6-F1
#
_entry.id   AF-A0A3D5DSS6-F1
#
_cell.length_a   1.000
_cell.length_b   1.000
_cell.length_c   1.000
_cell.angle_alpha   90.00
_cell.angle_beta   90.00
_cell.angle_gamma   90.00
#
_symmetry.space_group_name_H-M   'P 1'
#
loop_
_entity.id
_entity.type
_entity.pdbx_description
1 polymer ?
#
loop_
_entity_poly.entity_id
_entity_poly.type
_entity_poly.pdbx_seq_one_letter_code
_entity_poly.pdbx_strand_id
1 'polypeptide(L)'
;MALKRLRLAQRRKALGYTQEGLAGRLGCERTTVIRWERAETEPQPWLRPRICQVLQLTAGELQALLDDVVELPDQRDGSALVSSVPLDFTLPADRVAAVLEGFSAHDIASRHEALAGQAVISGAALLQPVRSGQRR
;
A
#
# COMPACT_ATOMS: atom_id res chain seq x y z
N MET A 1 10.87 16.43 1.36
CA MET A 1 10.88 15.70 0.08
C MET A 1 11.31 14.27 0.37
N ALA A 2 10.73 13.29 -0.31
CA ALA A 2 10.96 11.87 -0.06
C ALA A 2 11.31 11.15 -1.37
N LEU A 3 12.42 10.40 -1.34
CA LEU A 3 12.84 9.57 -2.45
C LEU A 3 11.97 8.31 -2.54
N LYS A 4 11.62 7.88 -3.76
CA LYS A 4 10.88 6.64 -4.01
C LYS A 4 11.32 5.97 -5.31
N ARG A 5 11.38 4.64 -5.31
CA ARG A 5 11.55 3.78 -6.48
C ARG A 5 10.18 3.37 -7.03
N LEU A 6 9.54 4.28 -7.75
CA LEU A 6 8.16 4.10 -8.20
C LEU A 6 8.01 2.90 -9.14
N ARG A 7 8.97 2.71 -10.07
CA ARG A 7 8.90 1.60 -11.03
C ARG A 7 9.08 0.23 -10.38
N LEU A 8 9.87 0.14 -9.30
CA LEU A 8 9.97 -1.09 -8.50
C LEU A 8 8.60 -1.45 -7.87
N ALA A 9 7.94 -0.46 -7.27
CA ALA A 9 6.62 -0.64 -6.67
C ALA A 9 5.55 -0.97 -7.73
N GLN A 10 5.59 -0.31 -8.89
CA GLN A 10 4.70 -0.60 -10.02
C GLN A 10 4.91 -2.02 -10.54
N ARG A 11 6.16 -2.49 -10.71
CA ARG A 11 6.44 -3.85 -11.16
C ARG A 11 5.88 -4.89 -10.19
N ARG A 12 6.05 -4.67 -8.88
CA ARG A 12 5.47 -5.54 -7.84
C ARG A 12 3.94 -5.60 -7.99
N LYS A 13 3.28 -4.45 -8.11
CA LYS A 13 1.82 -4.35 -8.27
C LYS A 13 1.33 -5.00 -9.57
N ALA A 14 2.06 -4.85 -10.67
CA ALA A 14 1.71 -5.46 -11.95
C ALA A 14 1.67 -7.00 -11.89
N LEU A 15 2.44 -7.61 -10.97
CA LEU A 15 2.42 -9.04 -10.69
C LEU A 15 1.42 -9.44 -9.58
N GLY A 16 0.61 -8.49 -9.10
CA GLY A 16 -0.42 -8.73 -8.08
C GLY A 16 0.13 -8.88 -6.66
N TYR A 17 1.40 -8.55 -6.41
CA TYR A 17 1.97 -8.69 -5.07
C TYR A 17 1.67 -7.47 -4.20
N THR A 18 1.22 -7.70 -2.97
CA THR A 18 1.31 -6.71 -1.88
C THR A 18 2.77 -6.64 -1.37
N GLN A 19 3.10 -5.64 -0.53
CA GLN A 19 4.44 -5.57 0.07
C GLN A 19 4.68 -6.78 0.99
N GLU A 20 3.67 -7.15 1.77
CA GLU A 20 3.61 -8.36 2.59
C GLU A 20 3.77 -9.63 1.74
N GLY A 21 3.04 -9.72 0.63
CA GLY A 21 3.06 -10.87 -0.27
C GLY A 21 4.42 -11.05 -0.95
N LEU A 22 5.04 -9.97 -1.44
CA LEU A 22 6.39 -10.01 -1.98
C LEU A 22 7.40 -10.42 -0.89
N ALA A 23 7.30 -9.84 0.30
CA ALA A 23 8.17 -10.15 1.42
C ALA A 23 8.09 -11.63 1.81
N GLY A 24 6.89 -12.19 1.91
CA GLY A 24 6.67 -13.62 2.15
C GLY A 24 7.29 -14.52 1.09
N ARG A 25 7.20 -14.14 -0.20
CA ARG A 25 7.83 -14.88 -1.30
C ARG A 25 9.36 -14.82 -1.27
N LEU A 26 9.92 -13.71 -0.81
CA LEU A 26 11.37 -13.52 -0.68
C LEU A 26 11.94 -14.06 0.64
N GLY A 27 11.09 -14.35 1.63
CA GLY A 27 11.52 -14.76 2.96
C GLY A 27 12.11 -13.61 3.77
N CYS A 28 11.67 -12.38 3.54
CA CYS A 28 12.10 -11.20 4.29
C CYS A 28 10.91 -10.50 4.95
N GLU A 29 11.17 -9.49 5.77
CA GLU A 29 10.11 -8.68 6.34
C GLU A 29 9.54 -7.65 5.37
N ARG A 30 8.25 -7.34 5.53
CA ARG A 30 7.58 -6.26 4.80
C ARG A 30 8.32 -4.92 4.91
N THR A 31 8.82 -4.59 6.11
CA THR A 31 9.55 -3.34 6.38
C THR A 31 10.79 -3.21 5.49
N THR A 32 11.43 -4.32 5.15
CA THR A 32 12.55 -4.36 4.21
C THR A 32 12.11 -3.99 2.79
N VAL A 33 10.98 -4.52 2.32
CA VAL A 33 10.41 -4.15 1.01
C VAL A 33 10.02 -2.67 0.96
N ILE A 34 9.42 -2.14 2.04
CA ILE A 34 9.10 -0.72 2.17
C ILE A 34 10.36 0.15 2.01
N ARG A 35 11.45 -0.21 2.68
CA ARG A 35 12.72 0.52 2.60
C ARG A 35 13.30 0.52 1.19
N TRP A 36 13.20 -0.60 0.48
CA TRP A 36 13.62 -0.67 -0.92
C TRP A 36 12.80 0.26 -1.80
N GLU A 37 11.47 0.24 -1.68
CA GLU A 37 10.59 1.13 -2.47
C GLU A 37 10.74 2.61 -2.12
N ARG A 38 11.24 2.93 -0.93
CA ARG A 38 11.53 4.30 -0.48
C ARG A 38 12.97 4.74 -0.73
N ALA A 39 13.73 3.96 -1.48
CA ALA A 39 15.16 4.22 -1.73
C ALA A 39 16.02 4.39 -0.45
N GLU A 40 15.55 3.87 0.70
CA GLU A 40 16.28 3.98 1.97
C GLU A 40 17.39 2.92 2.06
N THR A 41 17.16 1.75 1.48
CA THR A 41 18.14 0.66 1.41
C THR A 41 18.04 -0.07 0.07
N GLU A 42 19.05 -0.88 -0.23
CA GLU A 42 19.04 -1.78 -1.38
C GLU A 42 18.94 -3.24 -0.97
N PRO A 43 18.42 -4.12 -1.84
CA PRO A 43 18.51 -5.56 -1.64
C PRO A 43 19.96 -6.04 -1.64
N GLN A 44 20.28 -6.90 -0.69
CA GLN A 44 21.59 -7.54 -0.59
C GLN A 44 21.90 -8.35 -1.87
N PRO A 45 23.17 -8.39 -2.32
CA PRO A 45 23.54 -9.02 -3.60
C PRO A 45 23.04 -10.46 -3.78
N TRP A 46 23.08 -11.27 -2.72
CA TRP A 46 22.62 -12.66 -2.76
C TRP A 46 21.10 -12.82 -2.88
N LEU A 47 20.33 -11.78 -2.52
CA LEU A 47 18.87 -11.80 -2.62
C LEU A 47 18.39 -11.35 -4.01
N ARG A 48 19.21 -10.60 -4.75
CA ARG A 48 18.87 -10.07 -6.08
C ARG A 48 18.45 -11.15 -7.09
N PRO A 49 19.11 -12.33 -7.19
CA PRO A 49 18.65 -13.40 -8.08
C PRO A 49 17.23 -13.87 -7.78
N ARG A 50 16.86 -13.99 -6.49
CA ARG A 50 15.52 -14.38 -6.07
C ARG A 50 14.49 -13.29 -6.37
N ILE A 51 14.87 -12.02 -6.20
CA ILE A 51 14.03 -10.88 -6.58
C ILE A 51 13.77 -10.88 -8.08
N CYS A 52 14.80 -11.08 -8.90
CA CYS A 52 14.67 -11.24 -10.36
C CYS A 52 13.68 -12.34 -10.72
N GLN A 53 13.76 -13.51 -10.08
CA GLN A 53 12.84 -14.62 -10.31
C GLN A 53 11.40 -14.27 -9.93
N VAL A 54 11.17 -13.73 -8.73
CA VAL A 54 9.82 -13.41 -8.23
C VAL A 54 9.19 -12.26 -9.02
N LEU A 55 9.98 -11.24 -9.39
CA LEU A 55 9.51 -10.09 -10.15
C LEU A 55 9.59 -10.27 -11.67
N GLN A 56 10.00 -11.46 -12.13
CA GLN A 56 10.17 -11.79 -13.55
C GLN A 56 11.00 -10.73 -14.28
N LEU A 57 12.17 -10.43 -13.75
CA LEU A 57 13.11 -9.45 -14.28
C LEU A 57 14.44 -10.12 -14.59
N THR A 58 15.14 -9.59 -15.58
CA THR A 58 16.58 -9.80 -15.72
C THR A 58 17.35 -9.02 -14.66
N ALA A 59 18.62 -9.37 -14.44
CA ALA A 59 19.48 -8.63 -13.52
C ALA A 59 19.65 -7.15 -13.93
N GLY A 60 19.74 -6.88 -15.23
CA GLY A 60 19.84 -5.51 -15.77
C GLY A 60 18.58 -4.69 -15.53
N GLU A 61 17.40 -5.28 -15.73
CA GLU A 61 16.14 -4.60 -15.43
C GLU A 61 15.97 -4.34 -13.93
N LEU A 62 16.33 -5.30 -13.07
CA LEU A 62 16.30 -5.07 -11.62
C LEU A 62 17.22 -3.89 -11.25
N GLN A 63 18.43 -3.84 -11.80
CA GLN A 63 19.35 -2.73 -11.55
C GLN A 63 18.74 -1.39 -12.01
N ALA A 64 18.18 -1.33 -13.22
CA ALA A 64 17.52 -0.13 -13.73
C ALA A 64 16.35 0.33 -12.83
N LEU A 65 15.58 -0.59 -12.25
CA LEU A 65 14.52 -0.26 -11.29
C LEU A 65 15.05 0.21 -9.93
N LEU A 66 16.25 -0.22 -9.53
CA LEU A 66 16.91 0.21 -8.30
C LEU A 66 17.53 1.61 -8.45
N ASP A 67 17.99 1.94 -9.67
CA ASP A 67 18.59 3.24 -9.98
C ASP A 67 17.52 4.32 -10.25
N ASP A 68 16.31 3.94 -10.65
CA ASP A 68 15.19 4.84 -10.90
C ASP A 68 14.57 5.38 -9.60
N VAL A 69 15.17 6.45 -9.07
CA VAL A 69 14.73 7.15 -7.87
C VAL A 69 14.09 8.48 -8.24
N VAL A 70 12.84 8.65 -7.82
CA VAL A 70 12.06 9.88 -8.01
C VAL A 70 11.92 10.61 -6.67
N GLU A 71 12.16 11.92 -6.68
CA GLU A 71 11.88 12.78 -5.54
C GLU A 71 10.43 13.27 -5.58
N LEU A 72 9.68 12.99 -4.51
CA LEU A 72 8.29 13.42 -4.38
C LEU A 72 8.12 14.34 -3.16
N PRO A 73 7.19 15.30 -3.19
CA PRO A 73 6.81 16.06 -2.01
C PRO A 73 6.35 15.10 -0.90
N ASP A 74 6.75 15.38 0.35
CA ASP A 74 6.40 14.53 1.48
C ASP A 74 4.90 14.65 1.77
N GLN A 75 4.13 13.61 1.46
CA GLN A 75 2.67 13.57 1.63
C GLN A 75 2.26 13.20 3.08
N ARG A 76 3.17 13.35 4.06
CA ARG A 76 2.86 13.12 5.49
C ARG A 76 2.08 14.26 6.14
N ASP A 77 1.88 15.36 5.43
CA ASP A 77 0.96 16.42 5.83
C ASP A 77 -0.44 16.10 5.29
N GLY A 78 -1.23 15.34 6.06
CA GLY A 78 -2.65 15.13 5.76
C GLY A 78 -3.12 13.68 5.84
N SER A 79 -3.05 13.10 7.04
CA SER A 79 -3.87 11.94 7.41
C SER A 79 -5.36 12.33 7.42
N ALA A 80 -5.98 12.44 6.24
CA ALA A 80 -7.39 12.10 6.12
C ALA A 80 -7.44 10.58 6.05
N LEU A 81 -7.97 9.97 7.10
CA LEU A 81 -8.36 8.58 7.17
C LEU A 81 -9.32 8.26 6.00
N VAL A 82 -8.82 7.92 4.82
CA VAL A 82 -9.64 7.26 3.81
C VAL A 82 -9.60 5.77 4.09
N SER A 83 -10.35 5.42 5.13
CA SER A 83 -10.90 4.08 5.30
C SER A 83 -11.58 3.71 3.98
N SER A 84 -11.20 2.56 3.44
CA SER A 84 -11.87 1.72 2.43
C SER A 84 -13.06 2.33 1.68
N VAL A 85 -12.91 2.43 0.34
CA VAL A 85 -13.88 2.90 -0.67
C VAL A 85 -14.00 4.44 -0.72
N PRO A 86 -13.90 5.07 -1.92
CA PRO A 86 -14.22 6.48 -2.05
C PRO A 86 -15.74 6.64 -1.94
N LEU A 87 -16.25 6.80 -0.71
CA LEU A 87 -17.63 7.26 -0.46
C LEU A 87 -17.71 8.79 -0.48
N ASP A 88 -16.90 9.44 -1.31
CA ASP A 88 -17.02 10.86 -1.60
C ASP A 88 -17.43 11.05 -3.07
N PHE A 89 -18.74 11.08 -3.29
CA PHE A 89 -19.36 11.25 -4.61
C PHE A 89 -19.20 12.67 -5.17
N THR A 90 -18.60 13.59 -4.40
CA THR A 90 -18.36 14.97 -4.84
C THR A 90 -17.01 15.16 -5.52
N LEU A 91 -16.16 14.14 -5.54
CA LEU A 91 -14.88 14.18 -6.25
C LEU A 91 -15.09 14.23 -7.77
N PRO A 92 -14.34 15.07 -8.50
CA PRO A 92 -14.37 15.08 -9.95
C PRO A 92 -13.79 13.77 -10.51
N ALA A 93 -14.26 13.36 -11.69
CA ALA A 93 -14.00 12.04 -12.26
C ALA A 93 -12.51 11.71 -12.48
N ASP A 94 -11.68 12.72 -12.74
CA ASP A 94 -10.23 12.61 -12.85
C ASP A 94 -9.56 12.23 -11.53
N ARG A 95 -10.06 12.77 -10.41
CA ARG A 95 -9.61 12.42 -9.06
C ARG A 95 -10.06 11.03 -8.66
N VAL A 96 -11.27 10.64 -9.03
CA VAL A 96 -11.76 9.27 -8.83
C VAL A 96 -10.91 8.27 -9.63
N ALA A 97 -10.62 8.56 -10.90
CA ALA A 97 -9.77 7.72 -11.74
C ALA A 97 -8.34 7.60 -11.17
N ALA A 98 -7.71 8.69 -10.77
CA ALA A 98 -6.36 8.67 -10.17
C ALA A 98 -6.30 7.88 -8.86
N VAL A 99 -7.37 7.92 -8.05
CA VAL A 99 -7.49 7.11 -6.83
C VAL A 99 -7.63 5.63 -7.20
N LEU A 100 -8.51 5.30 -8.15
CA LEU A 100 -8.81 3.92 -8.55
C LEU A 100 -7.67 3.24 -9.35
N GLU A 101 -6.93 3.98 -10.18
CA GLU A 101 -5.76 3.48 -10.92
C GLU A 101 -4.67 2.89 -9.98
N GLY A 102 -4.65 3.33 -8.72
CA GLY A 102 -3.73 2.85 -7.71
C GLY A 102 -4.15 1.58 -6.96
N PHE A 103 -5.42 1.17 -7.09
CA PHE A 103 -6.04 0.02 -6.41
C PHE A 103 -6.53 -1.02 -7.41
N SER A 104 -5.79 -2.12 -7.55
CA SER A 104 -6.27 -3.31 -8.26
C SER A 104 -7.51 -3.88 -7.56
N ALA A 105 -8.39 -4.55 -8.29
CA ALA A 105 -9.47 -5.34 -7.69
C ALA A 105 -8.94 -6.35 -6.63
N HIS A 106 -7.67 -6.77 -6.78
CA HIS A 106 -6.96 -7.58 -5.80
C HIS A 106 -6.65 -6.82 -4.50
N ASP A 107 -6.30 -5.53 -4.57
CA ASP A 107 -6.04 -4.70 -3.37
C ASP A 107 -7.30 -4.53 -2.51
N ILE A 108 -8.47 -4.47 -3.15
CA ILE A 108 -9.78 -4.40 -2.47
C ILE A 108 -10.11 -5.74 -1.81
N ALA A 109 -9.91 -6.87 -2.52
CA ALA A 109 -10.18 -8.21 -2.00
C ALA A 109 -9.26 -8.59 -0.83
N SER A 110 -7.95 -8.34 -0.94
CA SER A 110 -7.00 -8.62 0.14
C SER A 110 -7.24 -7.75 1.38
N ARG A 111 -7.68 -6.50 1.21
CA ARG A 111 -8.11 -5.66 2.35
C ARG A 111 -9.38 -6.19 3.00
N HIS A 112 -10.37 -6.60 2.20
CA HIS A 112 -11.60 -7.18 2.71
C HIS A 112 -11.32 -8.47 3.51
N GLU A 113 -10.43 -9.33 3.01
CA GLU A 113 -10.01 -10.55 3.71
C GLU A 113 -9.22 -10.25 4.99
N ALA A 114 -8.31 -9.26 4.97
CA ALA A 114 -7.60 -8.82 6.17
C ALA A 114 -8.52 -8.20 7.23
N LEU A 115 -9.62 -7.55 6.81
CA LEU A 115 -10.63 -6.97 7.69
C LEU A 115 -11.65 -7.99 8.19
N ALA A 116 -11.79 -9.17 7.56
CA ALA A 116 -12.74 -10.20 7.99
C ALA A 116 -12.44 -10.79 9.38
N GLY A 117 -11.18 -10.66 9.85
CA GLY A 117 -10.76 -11.06 11.20
C GLY A 117 -10.72 -9.91 12.22
N GLN A 118 -10.97 -8.67 11.80
CA GLN A 118 -11.00 -7.51 12.69
C GLN A 118 -12.45 -7.06 12.87
N ALA A 119 -12.90 -6.89 14.10
CA ALA A 119 -14.22 -6.31 14.36
C ALA A 119 -14.26 -4.89 13.78
N VAL A 120 -14.79 -4.77 12.55
CA VAL A 120 -15.09 -3.48 11.95
C VAL A 120 -16.20 -2.88 12.81
N ILE A 121 -15.90 -1.81 13.54
CA ILE A 121 -16.91 -1.00 14.19
C ILE A 121 -17.68 -0.30 13.07
N SER A 122 -18.62 -1.01 12.46
CA SER A 122 -19.62 -0.41 11.58
C SER A 122 -20.39 0.63 12.39
N GLY A 123 -20.65 1.80 11.81
CA GLY A 123 -21.29 2.94 12.48
C GLY A 123 -22.64 2.65 13.16
N ALA A 124 -23.24 1.47 12.93
CA ALA A 124 -24.38 0.97 13.69
C ALA A 124 -24.11 0.80 15.20
N ALA A 125 -22.86 0.63 15.63
CA ALA A 125 -22.51 0.48 17.05
C ALA A 125 -22.46 1.80 17.84
N LEU A 126 -22.55 2.96 17.19
CA LEU A 126 -22.41 4.28 17.84
C LEU A 126 -23.74 4.94 18.25
N LEU A 127 -24.87 4.24 18.17
CA LEU A 127 -26.15 4.75 18.68
C LEU A 127 -26.58 4.00 19.94
N GLN A 128 -25.82 4.19 21.03
CA GLN A 128 -26.37 4.04 22.38
C GLN A 128 -26.84 5.43 22.84
N PRO A 129 -28.13 5.65 23.12
CA PRO A 129 -28.58 6.93 23.65
C PRO A 129 -27.91 7.19 25.00
N VAL A 130 -27.32 8.38 25.15
CA VAL A 130 -26.88 8.92 26.44
C VAL A 130 -28.03 8.78 27.43
N ARG A 131 -27.83 8.00 28.49
CA ARG A 131 -28.70 8.00 29.66
C ARG A 131 -28.73 9.42 30.23
N SER A 132 -29.76 10.17 29.89
CA SER A 132 -30.06 11.46 30.49
C SER A 132 -30.53 11.25 31.93
N GLY A 133 -29.62 11.52 32.87
CA GLY A 133 -29.87 12.28 34.09
C GLY A 133 -30.80 11.69 35.17
N GLN A 134 -30.20 11.21 36.25
CA GLN A 134 -30.79 11.18 37.59
C GLN A 134 -30.92 12.63 38.14
N ARG A 135 -32.11 12.99 38.67
CA ARG A 135 -32.43 13.96 39.76
C ARG A 135 -33.93 14.29 39.62
N ARG A 136 -34.84 14.14 40.59
CA ARG A 136 -34.75 14.19 42.06
C ARG A 136 -35.51 13.04 42.70
#